data_AF-A0A5J4R5U1-F1
#
_entry.id   AF-A0A5J4R5U1-F1
#
_cell.length_a   1.000
_cell.length_b   1.000
_cell.length_c   1.000
_cell.angle_alpha   90.00
_cell.angle_beta   90.00
_cell.angle_gamma   90.00
#
_symmetry.space_group_name_H-M   'P 1'
#
loop_
_entity.id
_entity.type
_entity.pdbx_description
1 polymer ?
#
loop_
_entity_poly.entity_id
_entity_poly.type
_entity_poly.pdbx_seq_one_letter_code
_entity_poly.pdbx_strand_id
1 'polypeptide(L)'
;MGTINLPDVRKLIYAQNGNHIWQHFIQGATLDNVQLLSREPFIVSFGAINYLLTSNENLEYFDEFSHVLLVSKQPKNKDLEAGNIKVKRWLKHPDFENLSPNQVIDSWTNKFKFIQENESQNIKGLRPPQMGALYSILSHAQNPEDKGIIVMPTGTGKTETMLATLVSSQCKKLLVTVPSDSLRT
;
A
#
# COMPACT_ATOMS: atom_id res chain seq x y z
N MET A 1 5.25 -30.80 -3.54
CA MET A 1 5.00 -29.57 -2.76
C MET A 1 5.77 -28.45 -3.43
N GLY A 2 5.10 -27.35 -3.78
CA GLY A 2 5.72 -26.23 -4.49
C GLY A 2 5.84 -24.99 -3.62
N THR A 3 6.67 -24.05 -4.05
CA THR A 3 6.79 -22.71 -3.42
C THR A 3 6.26 -21.66 -4.39
N ILE A 4 5.53 -20.66 -3.88
CA ILE A 4 5.00 -19.53 -4.65
C ILE A 4 5.35 -18.23 -3.94
N ASN A 5 6.00 -17.31 -4.66
CA ASN A 5 6.24 -15.96 -4.19
C ASN A 5 5.05 -15.06 -4.53
N LEU A 6 4.38 -14.55 -3.50
CA LEU A 6 3.28 -13.61 -3.65
C LEU A 6 3.82 -12.17 -3.71
N PRO A 7 3.34 -11.34 -4.65
CA PRO A 7 3.67 -9.92 -4.67
C PRO A 7 2.95 -9.21 -3.52
N ASP A 8 3.38 -7.98 -3.23
CA ASP A 8 2.61 -7.07 -2.38
C ASP A 8 1.13 -7.03 -2.80
N VAL A 9 0.26 -7.05 -1.81
CA VAL A 9 -1.18 -6.92 -1.99
C VAL A 9 -1.45 -5.49 -2.43
N ARG A 10 -1.61 -5.33 -3.74
CA ARG A 10 -1.85 -4.05 -4.39
C ARG A 10 -2.92 -4.17 -5.45
N LYS A 11 -3.83 -3.20 -5.46
CA LYS A 11 -4.90 -3.10 -6.43
C LYS A 11 -4.56 -2.04 -7.46
N LEU A 12 -4.58 -2.41 -8.75
CA LEU A 12 -4.45 -1.47 -9.84
C LEU A 12 -5.79 -0.73 -10.02
N ILE A 13 -5.80 0.57 -9.75
CA ILE A 13 -7.01 1.41 -9.84
C ILE A 13 -7.11 2.10 -11.19
N TYR A 14 -5.96 2.48 -11.76
CA TYR A 14 -5.89 3.19 -13.02
C TYR A 14 -4.63 2.82 -13.78
N ALA A 15 -4.74 2.67 -15.10
CA ALA A 15 -3.61 2.49 -16.00
C ALA A 15 -3.88 3.21 -17.32
N GLN A 16 -3.05 4.17 -17.69
CA GLN A 16 -3.13 4.83 -19.00
C GLN A 16 -1.76 5.33 -19.44
N ASN A 17 -1.36 5.05 -20.69
CA ASN A 17 -0.10 5.52 -21.29
C ASN A 17 1.14 5.26 -20.42
N GLY A 18 1.18 4.12 -19.74
CA GLY A 18 2.28 3.73 -18.84
C GLY A 18 2.22 4.33 -17.42
N ASN A 19 1.30 5.25 -17.15
CA ASN A 19 1.03 5.75 -15.80
C ASN A 19 0.08 4.81 -15.06
N HIS A 20 0.35 4.58 -13.78
CA HIS A 20 -0.42 3.66 -12.95
C HIS A 20 -0.78 4.29 -11.61
N ILE A 21 -1.99 4.03 -11.13
CA ILE A 21 -2.39 4.32 -9.75
C ILE A 21 -2.61 2.98 -9.05
N TRP A 22 -1.82 2.76 -8.00
CA TRP A 22 -1.88 1.55 -7.18
C TRP A 22 -2.36 1.90 -5.78
N GLN A 23 -3.29 1.10 -5.27
CA GLN A 23 -3.66 1.09 -3.86
C GLN A 23 -2.88 -0.03 -3.18
N HIS A 24 -2.13 0.30 -2.12
CA HIS A 24 -1.28 -0.64 -1.36
C HIS A 24 -1.97 -1.06 -0.06
N PHE A 25 -1.87 -2.35 0.28
CA PHE A 25 -2.51 -2.91 1.47
C PHE A 25 -1.50 -3.62 2.38
N ILE A 26 -0.89 -4.71 1.90
CA ILE A 26 -0.01 -5.58 2.69
C ILE A 26 1.22 -5.95 1.88
N GLN A 27 2.35 -6.15 2.56
CA GLN A 27 3.58 -6.67 1.96
C GLN A 27 3.39 -8.11 1.47
N GLY A 28 4.08 -8.46 0.39
CA GLY A 28 4.09 -9.81 -0.17
C GLY A 28 4.68 -10.85 0.79
N ALA A 29 4.45 -12.11 0.48
CA ALA A 29 4.91 -13.24 1.28
C ALA A 29 5.28 -14.43 0.39
N THR A 30 6.07 -15.35 0.93
CA THR A 30 6.36 -16.62 0.27
C THR A 30 5.48 -17.71 0.87
N LEU A 31 4.78 -18.45 0.02
CA LEU A 31 4.03 -19.64 0.42
C LEU A 31 4.89 -20.86 0.13
N ASP A 32 5.31 -21.57 1.18
CA ASP A 32 6.01 -22.84 1.07
C ASP A 32 5.04 -24.02 1.21
N ASN A 33 5.39 -25.16 0.63
CA ASN A 33 4.62 -26.40 0.72
C ASN A 33 3.19 -26.31 0.20
N VAL A 34 2.97 -25.49 -0.84
CA VAL A 34 1.68 -25.35 -1.49
C VAL A 34 1.29 -26.66 -2.18
N GLN A 35 0.03 -27.05 -2.03
CA GLN A 35 -0.54 -28.26 -2.61
C GLN A 35 -1.38 -27.93 -3.83
N LEU A 36 -1.30 -28.76 -4.87
CA LEU A 36 -2.15 -28.61 -6.06
C LEU A 36 -3.52 -29.25 -5.78
N LEU A 37 -4.60 -28.49 -5.91
CA LEU A 37 -5.97 -28.99 -5.76
C LEU A 37 -6.65 -29.27 -7.09
N SER A 38 -6.48 -28.38 -8.07
CA SER A 38 -7.05 -28.55 -9.41
C SER A 38 -6.09 -28.02 -10.48
N ARG A 39 -6.16 -28.59 -11.68
CA ARG A 39 -5.37 -28.18 -12.85
C ARG A 39 -6.14 -27.27 -13.78
N GLU A 40 -7.46 -27.45 -13.84
CA GLU A 40 -8.39 -26.69 -14.67
C GLU A 40 -9.68 -26.44 -13.87
N PRO A 41 -9.87 -25.23 -13.31
CA PRO A 41 -8.90 -24.14 -13.22
C PRO A 41 -7.68 -24.49 -12.34
N PHE A 42 -6.56 -23.80 -12.51
CA PHE A 42 -5.34 -24.09 -11.75
C PHE A 42 -5.43 -23.52 -10.32
N ILE A 43 -5.70 -24.40 -9.37
CA ILE A 43 -5.94 -24.05 -7.97
C ILE A 43 -4.88 -24.70 -7.10
N VAL A 44 -4.30 -23.90 -6.22
CA VAL A 44 -3.35 -24.36 -5.20
C VAL A 44 -3.83 -23.98 -3.81
N SER A 45 -3.52 -24.78 -2.80
CA SER A 45 -3.89 -24.52 -1.42
C SER A 45 -2.70 -24.37 -0.50
N PHE A 46 -2.82 -23.43 0.43
CA PHE A 46 -1.90 -23.26 1.55
C PHE A 46 -2.73 -23.11 2.83
N GLY A 47 -2.61 -24.09 3.74
CA GLY A 47 -3.51 -24.22 4.88
C GLY A 47 -4.97 -24.40 4.44
N ALA A 48 -5.86 -23.54 4.92
CA ALA A 48 -7.28 -23.53 4.57
C ALA A 48 -7.61 -22.60 3.38
N ILE A 49 -6.62 -21.93 2.80
CA ILE A 49 -6.81 -20.92 1.76
C ILE A 49 -6.53 -21.51 0.39
N ASN A 50 -7.46 -21.31 -0.54
CA ASN A 50 -7.33 -21.68 -1.94
C ASN A 50 -6.97 -20.45 -2.79
N TYR A 51 -5.96 -20.58 -3.63
CA TYR A 51 -5.47 -19.55 -4.54
C TYR A 51 -5.72 -20.01 -5.98
N LEU A 52 -6.47 -19.21 -6.72
CA LEU A 52 -6.65 -19.38 -8.15
C LEU A 52 -5.50 -18.67 -8.89
N LEU A 53 -4.77 -19.41 -9.73
CA LEU A 53 -3.72 -18.85 -10.59
C LEU A 53 -4.20 -18.87 -12.04
N THR A 54 -4.18 -17.71 -12.68
CA THR A 54 -4.68 -17.53 -14.05
C THR A 54 -3.77 -16.59 -14.84
N SER A 55 -3.60 -16.84 -16.14
CA SER A 55 -3.03 -15.82 -17.06
C SER A 55 -4.09 -14.95 -17.73
N ASN A 56 -5.38 -15.24 -17.50
CA ASN A 56 -6.51 -14.49 -18.03
C ASN A 56 -7.06 -13.53 -16.95
N GLU A 57 -7.14 -12.24 -17.29
CA GLU A 57 -7.69 -11.18 -16.43
C GLU A 57 -9.22 -11.10 -16.45
N ASN A 58 -9.89 -11.77 -17.40
CA ASN A 58 -11.34 -11.75 -17.59
C ASN A 58 -11.91 -13.17 -17.42
N LEU A 59 -12.19 -13.57 -16.18
CA LEU A 59 -12.79 -14.87 -15.83
C LEU A 59 -14.26 -14.70 -15.47
N GLU A 60 -15.13 -15.59 -15.95
CA GLU A 60 -16.56 -15.55 -15.63
C GLU A 60 -16.87 -15.99 -14.19
N TYR A 61 -15.99 -16.82 -13.60
CA TYR A 61 -16.14 -17.39 -12.25
C TYR A 61 -15.29 -16.68 -11.19
N PHE A 62 -14.99 -15.37 -11.39
CA PHE A 62 -14.19 -14.58 -10.44
C PHE A 62 -14.78 -14.56 -9.02
N ASP A 63 -16.10 -14.64 -8.91
CA ASP A 63 -16.80 -14.46 -7.64
C ASP A 63 -16.69 -15.66 -6.70
N GLU A 64 -16.38 -16.84 -7.22
CA GLU A 64 -16.22 -18.07 -6.45
C GLU A 64 -14.93 -18.13 -5.62
N PHE A 65 -13.96 -17.28 -5.95
CA PHE A 65 -12.64 -17.28 -5.31
C PHE A 65 -12.39 -15.97 -4.55
N SER A 66 -11.85 -16.09 -3.34
CA SER A 66 -11.42 -14.94 -2.54
C SER A 66 -10.00 -14.47 -2.89
N HIS A 67 -9.13 -15.39 -3.33
CA HIS A 67 -7.73 -15.12 -3.67
C HIS A 67 -7.47 -15.51 -5.13
N VAL A 68 -7.23 -14.50 -5.97
CA VAL A 68 -6.97 -14.70 -7.39
C VAL A 68 -5.71 -13.97 -7.81
N LEU A 69 -4.78 -14.71 -8.41
CA LEU A 69 -3.47 -14.26 -8.82
C LEU A 69 -3.35 -14.28 -10.34
N LEU A 70 -2.92 -13.14 -10.89
CA LEU A 70 -2.49 -13.07 -12.28
C LEU A 70 -1.05 -13.59 -12.37
N VAL A 71 -0.83 -14.61 -13.20
CA VAL A 71 0.49 -15.16 -13.49
C VAL A 71 0.91 -14.85 -14.93
N SER A 72 2.20 -14.98 -15.22
CA SER A 72 2.73 -14.67 -16.55
C SER A 72 2.24 -15.59 -17.67
N LYS A 73 1.94 -16.85 -17.34
CA LYS A 73 1.46 -17.91 -18.23
C LYS A 73 0.63 -18.91 -17.42
N GLN A 74 -0.27 -19.66 -18.07
CA GLN A 74 -1.02 -20.72 -17.41
C GLN A 74 -0.07 -21.76 -16.79
N PRO A 75 -0.11 -21.99 -15.46
CA PRO A 75 0.83 -22.90 -14.81
C PRO A 75 0.54 -24.37 -15.13
N LYS A 76 1.58 -25.19 -15.11
CA LYS A 76 1.50 -26.67 -15.10
C LYS A 76 2.11 -27.20 -13.81
N ASN A 77 1.86 -28.47 -13.49
CA ASN A 77 2.40 -29.11 -12.27
C ASN A 77 3.92 -28.96 -12.15
N LYS A 78 4.64 -29.17 -13.26
CA LYS A 78 6.09 -29.01 -13.30
C LYS A 78 6.55 -27.58 -12.97
N ASP A 79 5.74 -26.56 -13.28
CA ASP A 79 6.07 -25.18 -12.95
C ASP A 79 5.91 -24.96 -11.43
N LEU A 80 4.91 -25.59 -10.79
CA LEU A 80 4.71 -25.56 -9.34
C LEU A 80 5.82 -26.30 -8.59
N GLU A 81 6.15 -27.52 -9.03
CA GLU A 81 7.21 -28.34 -8.43
C GLU A 81 8.58 -27.67 -8.54
N ALA A 82 8.85 -26.97 -9.64
CA ALA A 82 10.09 -26.24 -9.86
C ALA A 82 10.10 -24.83 -9.26
N GLY A 83 9.00 -24.36 -8.63
CA GLY A 83 8.90 -23.00 -8.09
C GLY A 83 8.97 -21.88 -9.15
N ASN A 84 8.67 -22.19 -10.41
CA ASN A 84 8.84 -21.31 -11.57
C ASN A 84 7.58 -20.51 -11.93
N ILE A 85 6.62 -20.43 -11.02
CA ILE A 85 5.39 -19.66 -11.22
C ILE A 85 5.70 -18.17 -10.96
N LYS A 86 5.72 -17.39 -12.04
CA LYS A 86 5.89 -15.93 -11.96
C LYS A 86 4.54 -15.24 -11.79
N VAL A 87 4.24 -14.85 -10.56
CA VAL A 87 3.07 -14.05 -10.21
C VAL A 87 3.32 -12.58 -10.59
N LYS A 88 2.36 -11.96 -11.27
CA LYS A 88 2.40 -10.54 -11.70
C LYS A 88 1.78 -9.63 -10.64
N ARG A 89 0.53 -9.91 -10.24
CA ARG A 89 -0.26 -9.11 -9.28
C ARG A 89 -1.48 -9.89 -8.81
N TRP A 90 -2.12 -9.36 -7.78
CA TRP A 90 -3.45 -9.80 -7.35
C TRP A 90 -4.53 -9.26 -8.30
N LEU A 91 -5.45 -10.15 -8.69
CA LEU A 91 -6.71 -9.77 -9.35
C LEU A 91 -7.83 -9.62 -8.33
N LYS A 92 -7.80 -10.44 -7.28
CA LYS A 92 -8.75 -10.39 -6.16
C LYS A 92 -8.06 -10.81 -4.87
N HIS A 93 -8.33 -10.07 -3.79
CA HIS A 93 -7.83 -10.33 -2.45
C HIS A 93 -8.90 -9.89 -1.44
N PRO A 94 -9.07 -10.57 -0.29
CA PRO A 94 -10.04 -10.15 0.73
C PRO A 94 -9.85 -8.71 1.21
N ASP A 95 -8.60 -8.26 1.31
CA ASP A 95 -8.27 -6.90 1.78
C ASP A 95 -8.51 -5.81 0.72
N PHE A 96 -8.94 -6.15 -0.49
CA PHE A 96 -9.23 -5.15 -1.50
C PHE A 96 -10.47 -4.34 -1.13
N GLU A 97 -10.24 -3.23 -0.46
CA GLU A 97 -11.29 -2.29 -0.07
C GLU A 97 -11.39 -1.10 -1.02
N ASN A 98 -12.61 -0.73 -1.38
CA ASN A 98 -12.91 0.50 -2.11
C ASN A 98 -13.31 1.59 -1.11
N LEU A 99 -12.32 2.23 -0.48
CA LEU A 99 -12.57 3.34 0.42
C LEU A 99 -12.64 4.66 -0.35
N SER A 100 -13.66 5.46 -0.07
CA SER A 100 -13.70 6.86 -0.49
C SER A 100 -12.68 7.69 0.29
N PRO A 101 -12.20 8.83 -0.25
CA PRO A 101 -11.31 9.72 0.48
C PRO A 101 -11.86 10.13 1.86
N ASN A 102 -13.16 10.36 1.97
CA ASN A 102 -13.81 10.70 3.25
C ASN A 102 -13.67 9.55 4.27
N GLN A 103 -13.91 8.31 3.88
CA GLN A 103 -13.75 7.16 4.78
C GLN A 103 -12.30 7.01 5.27
N VAL A 104 -11.31 7.29 4.41
CA VAL A 104 -9.90 7.29 4.80
C VAL A 104 -9.62 8.40 5.82
N ILE A 105 -10.13 9.60 5.60
CA ILE A 105 -9.94 10.74 6.51
C ILE A 105 -10.63 10.50 7.86
N ASP A 106 -11.85 9.96 7.83
CA ASP A 106 -12.63 9.62 9.02
C ASP A 106 -11.86 8.61 9.89
N SER A 107 -11.14 7.68 9.25
CA SER A 107 -10.28 6.71 9.95
C SER A 107 -9.15 7.35 10.76
N TRP A 108 -8.74 8.58 10.43
CA TRP A 108 -7.67 9.31 11.13
C TRP A 108 -8.17 10.10 12.34
N THR A 109 -9.49 10.25 12.50
CA THR A 109 -10.09 11.02 13.60
C THR A 109 -9.59 10.49 14.94
N ASN A 110 -9.02 11.38 15.76
CA ASN A 110 -8.43 11.06 17.07
C ASN A 110 -7.31 9.98 17.04
N LYS A 111 -6.71 9.69 15.88
CA LYS A 111 -5.60 8.74 15.75
C LYS A 111 -4.23 9.38 15.82
N PHE A 112 -4.11 10.63 15.37
CA PHE A 112 -2.84 11.35 15.42
C PHE A 112 -2.55 11.83 16.83
N LYS A 113 -1.32 11.60 17.32
CA LYS A 113 -0.86 12.02 18.64
C LYS A 113 0.38 12.89 18.50
N PHE A 114 0.36 14.07 19.11
CA PHE A 114 1.50 14.98 19.18
C PHE A 114 2.47 14.54 20.28
N ILE A 115 3.21 13.48 20.01
CA ILE A 115 4.23 12.94 20.91
C ILE A 115 5.57 13.45 20.41
N GLN A 116 6.23 14.31 21.20
CA GLN A 116 7.62 14.64 20.95
C GLN A 116 8.51 13.49 21.40
N GLU A 117 9.54 13.17 20.62
CA GLU A 117 10.52 12.17 21.02
C GLU A 117 11.31 12.59 22.26
N ASN A 118 11.76 11.60 23.03
CA ASN A 118 12.73 11.78 24.10
C ASN A 118 13.60 10.53 24.19
N GLU A 119 14.83 10.62 23.68
CA GLU A 119 15.78 9.51 23.67
C GLU A 119 16.13 9.01 25.08
N SER A 120 16.30 9.93 26.03
CA SER A 120 16.67 9.57 27.43
C SER A 120 15.59 8.75 28.14
N GLN A 121 14.34 8.92 27.74
CA GLN A 121 13.19 8.19 28.26
C GLN A 121 12.68 7.12 27.28
N ASN A 122 13.41 6.86 26.19
CA ASN A 122 13.03 5.94 25.12
C ASN A 122 11.62 6.20 24.54
N ILE A 123 11.20 7.46 24.52
CA ILE A 123 9.93 7.88 23.92
C ILE A 123 10.14 8.09 22.43
N LYS A 124 9.50 7.25 21.62
CA LYS A 124 9.46 7.40 20.16
C LYS A 124 8.38 8.39 19.79
N GLY A 125 8.75 9.42 19.03
CA GLY A 125 7.84 10.48 18.64
C GLY A 125 8.40 11.30 17.48
N LEU A 126 7.82 12.49 17.32
CA LEU A 126 8.28 13.49 16.37
C LEU A 126 9.47 14.25 16.95
N ARG A 127 10.44 14.55 16.08
CA ARG A 127 11.61 15.35 16.43
C ARG A 127 11.18 16.78 16.75
N PRO A 128 11.90 17.52 17.61
CA PRO A 128 11.53 18.89 17.97
C PRO A 128 11.28 19.82 16.76
N PRO A 129 12.08 19.79 15.66
CA PRO A 129 11.79 20.59 14.47
C PRO A 129 10.46 20.23 13.78
N GLN A 130 10.07 18.95 13.79
CA GLN A 130 8.82 18.47 13.20
C GLN A 130 7.62 18.92 14.05
N MET A 131 7.73 18.86 15.38
CA MET A 131 6.71 19.39 16.31
C MET A 131 6.49 20.90 16.10
N GLY A 132 7.57 21.68 16.06
CA GLY A 132 7.49 23.12 15.82
C GLY A 132 6.87 23.47 14.46
N ALA A 133 7.21 22.71 13.41
CA ALA A 133 6.61 22.88 12.09
C ALA A 133 5.11 22.57 12.10
N LEU A 134 4.68 21.46 12.72
CA LEU A 134 3.27 21.10 12.80
C LEU A 134 2.45 22.15 13.57
N TYR A 135 2.92 22.62 14.72
CA TYR A 135 2.21 23.68 15.45
C TYR A 135 2.11 24.97 14.64
N SER A 136 3.18 25.34 13.92
CA SER A 136 3.16 26.50 13.02
C SER A 136 2.14 26.34 11.89
N ILE A 137 2.08 25.16 11.26
CA ILE A 137 1.13 24.85 10.20
C ILE A 137 -0.31 24.91 10.72
N LEU A 138 -0.59 24.27 11.86
CA LEU A 138 -1.93 24.26 12.46
C LEU A 138 -2.40 25.66 12.86
N SER A 139 -1.50 26.48 13.42
CA SER A 139 -1.77 27.88 13.75
C SER A 139 -2.09 28.69 12.49
N HIS A 140 -1.26 28.55 11.45
CA HIS A 140 -1.46 29.23 10.16
C HIS A 140 -2.78 28.81 9.50
N ALA A 141 -3.13 27.53 9.54
CA ALA A 141 -4.35 27.00 8.92
C ALA A 141 -5.66 27.54 9.53
N GLN A 142 -5.64 28.11 10.75
CA GLN A 142 -6.82 28.75 11.34
C GLN A 142 -7.16 30.10 10.69
N ASN A 143 -6.24 30.68 9.90
CA ASN A 143 -6.42 31.94 9.20
C ASN A 143 -6.33 31.71 7.68
N PRO A 144 -7.46 31.48 6.99
CA PRO A 144 -7.52 30.83 5.67
C PRO A 144 -7.03 31.66 4.47
N GLU A 145 -6.56 32.89 4.65
CA GLU A 145 -6.34 33.82 3.53
C GLU A 145 -4.92 33.78 2.94
N ASP A 146 -3.95 33.03 3.49
CA ASP A 146 -2.55 33.12 3.02
C ASP A 146 -1.85 31.77 2.72
N LYS A 147 -0.96 31.82 1.71
CA LYS A 147 0.01 30.77 1.41
C LYS A 147 1.11 30.78 2.48
N GLY A 148 1.45 29.61 3.04
CA GLY A 148 2.54 29.47 4.01
C GLY A 148 3.82 28.91 3.39
N ILE A 149 4.98 29.36 3.87
CA ILE A 149 6.28 28.74 3.58
C ILE A 149 6.82 28.15 4.88
N ILE A 150 7.07 26.84 4.88
CA ILE A 150 7.71 26.13 5.98
C ILE A 150 9.16 25.86 5.63
N VAL A 151 10.09 26.49 6.35
CA VAL A 151 11.52 26.30 6.15
C VAL A 151 12.04 25.27 7.14
N MET A 152 12.59 24.17 6.61
CA MET A 152 13.16 23.08 7.40
C MET A 152 14.52 22.66 6.84
N PRO A 153 15.59 22.60 7.66
CA PRO A 153 16.90 22.13 7.23
C PRO A 153 16.89 20.72 6.64
N THR A 154 17.95 20.33 5.93
CA THR A 154 18.15 18.93 5.52
C THR A 154 18.25 18.01 6.74
N GLY A 155 17.83 16.76 6.60
CA GLY A 155 17.87 15.78 7.69
C GLY A 155 16.82 15.95 8.80
N THR A 156 16.03 17.03 8.83
CA THR A 156 15.03 17.29 9.89
C THR A 156 13.67 16.63 9.69
N GLY A 157 13.52 15.83 8.62
CA GLY A 157 12.31 15.05 8.35
C GLY A 157 11.15 15.86 7.77
N LYS A 158 11.41 16.54 6.65
CA LYS A 158 10.40 17.27 5.87
C LYS A 158 9.28 16.37 5.39
N THR A 159 9.62 15.20 4.87
CA THR A 159 8.66 14.22 4.34
C THR A 159 7.70 13.75 5.43
N GLU A 160 8.23 13.37 6.59
CA GLU A 160 7.42 12.94 7.74
C GLU A 160 6.56 14.08 8.28
N THR A 161 7.05 15.32 8.23
CA THR A 161 6.25 16.51 8.61
C THR A 161 5.09 16.72 7.65
N MET A 162 5.28 16.54 6.34
CA MET A 162 4.19 16.62 5.36
C MET A 162 3.15 15.51 5.60
N LEU A 163 3.58 14.27 5.85
CA LEU A 163 2.68 13.16 6.17
C LEU A 163 1.94 13.37 7.50
N ALA A 164 2.64 13.85 8.52
CA ALA A 164 2.03 14.20 9.80
C ALA A 164 1.01 15.33 9.64
N THR A 165 1.27 16.31 8.78
CA THR A 165 0.33 17.39 8.47
C THR A 165 -0.93 16.84 7.80
N LEU A 166 -0.78 15.98 6.78
CA LEU A 166 -1.88 15.32 6.10
C LEU A 166 -2.84 14.64 7.08
N VAL A 167 -2.29 13.83 7.99
CA VAL A 167 -3.08 13.05 8.95
C VAL A 167 -3.66 13.94 10.05
N SER A 168 -2.86 14.82 10.66
CA SER A 168 -3.28 15.66 11.78
C SER A 168 -4.28 16.75 11.39
N SER A 169 -4.14 17.31 10.19
CA SER A 169 -5.06 18.32 9.64
C SER A 169 -6.18 17.71 8.80
N GLN A 170 -6.24 16.37 8.70
CA GLN A 170 -7.27 15.65 7.97
C GLN A 170 -7.49 16.19 6.54
N CYS A 171 -6.39 16.47 5.83
CA CYS A 171 -6.46 17.12 4.52
C CYS A 171 -7.22 16.26 3.52
N LYS A 172 -8.30 16.80 2.94
CA LYS A 172 -9.17 16.03 2.01
C LYS A 172 -8.47 15.50 0.78
N LYS A 173 -7.54 16.29 0.25
CA LYS A 173 -6.70 15.98 -0.90
C LYS A 173 -5.34 16.63 -0.69
N LEU A 174 -4.28 15.96 -1.11
CA LEU A 174 -2.90 16.47 -1.05
C LEU A 174 -2.26 16.30 -2.42
N LEU A 175 -1.59 17.36 -2.89
CA LEU A 175 -0.72 17.32 -4.06
C LEU A 175 0.69 17.62 -3.61
N VAL A 176 1.61 16.68 -3.85
CA VAL A 176 3.04 16.87 -3.61
C VAL A 176 3.74 16.95 -4.96
N THR A 177 4.41 18.07 -5.22
CA THR A 177 5.21 18.27 -6.43
C THR A 177 6.69 18.23 -6.08
N VAL A 178 7.47 17.48 -6.85
CA VAL A 178 8.92 17.35 -6.70
C VAL A 178 9.61 17.64 -8.03
N PRO A 179 10.86 18.15 -8.02
CA PRO A 179 11.55 18.59 -9.24
C PRO A 179 12.05 17.45 -10.13
N SER A 180 12.09 16.20 -9.65
CA SER A 180 12.59 15.06 -10.43
C SER A 180 11.95 13.73 -10.03
N ASP A 181 12.02 12.75 -10.93
CA ASP A 181 11.48 11.40 -10.70
C ASP A 181 12.27 10.61 -9.66
N SER A 182 13.58 10.87 -9.48
CA SER A 182 14.40 10.21 -8.44
C SER A 182 13.93 10.48 -7.01
N LEU A 183 13.06 11.48 -6.80
CA LEU A 183 12.43 11.77 -5.51
C LEU A 183 11.04 11.12 -5.36
N ARG A 184 10.57 10.38 -6.38
CA ARG A 184 9.27 9.67 -6.40
C ARG A 184 9.40 8.16 -6.22
N THR A 185 10.60 7.61 -6.41
CA THR A 185 10.93 6.18 -6.41
C THR A 185 11.58 5.77 -5.11
#